data_AF-Q8GSS1-F1
#
_entry.id   AF-Q8GSS1-F1
#
_cell.length_a   1.000
_cell.length_b   1.000
_cell.length_c   1.000
_cell.angle_alpha   90.00
_cell.angle_beta   90.00
_cell.angle_gamma   90.00
#
_symmetry.space_group_name_H-M   'P 1'
#
loop_
_entity.id
_entity.type
_entity.pdbx_description
1 polymer ?
#
loop_
_entity_poly.entity_id
_entity_poly.type
_entity_poly.pdbx_seq_one_letter_code
_entity_poly.pdbx_strand_id
1 'polypeptide(L)'
;PPLKRLLGELNRVGPPVTCVVADNVMSFSVDAAAEIRVPCVLFWTASACGYIGYRNFRFLMQEGIAPLKDEAQLSNGYLDTPVAQAPGMSRHMRLRDFPSFICT
;
A
#
# COMPACT_ATOMS: atom_id res chain seq x y z
N PRO A 1 1.39 12.94 -17.97
CA PRO A 1 0.60 11.83 -17.37
C PRO A 1 -0.90 12.15 -17.39
N PRO A 2 -1.79 11.17 -17.57
CA PRO A 2 -3.23 11.40 -17.75
C PRO A 2 -3.88 12.25 -16.64
N LEU A 3 -3.56 11.97 -15.36
CA LEU A 3 -4.12 12.73 -14.23
C LEU A 3 -3.71 14.21 -14.25
N LYS A 4 -2.45 14.51 -14.54
CA LYS A 4 -1.97 15.90 -14.62
C LYS A 4 -2.67 16.68 -15.73
N ARG A 5 -2.88 16.03 -16.89
CA ARG A 5 -3.64 16.61 -18.00
C ARG A 5 -5.08 16.92 -17.59
N LEU A 6 -5.75 15.97 -16.93
CA LEU A 6 -7.10 16.16 -16.42
C LEU A 6 -7.20 17.34 -15.45
N LEU A 7 -6.29 17.44 -14.47
CA LEU A 7 -6.25 18.56 -13.53
C LEU A 7 -6.05 19.91 -14.24
N GLY A 8 -5.20 19.94 -15.27
CA GLY A 8 -5.00 21.13 -16.10
C GLY A 8 -6.23 21.52 -16.92
N GLU A 9 -6.98 20.54 -17.44
CA GLU A 9 -8.24 20.77 -18.16
C GLU A 9 -9.34 21.28 -17.22
N LEU A 10 -9.49 20.67 -16.04
CA LEU A 10 -10.47 21.08 -15.02
C LEU A 10 -10.25 22.53 -14.56
N ASN A 11 -8.99 22.92 -14.32
CA ASN A 11 -8.63 24.28 -13.91
C ASN A 11 -8.89 25.36 -14.98
N ARG A 12 -9.13 24.97 -16.24
CA ARG A 12 -9.45 25.92 -17.34
C ARG A 12 -10.94 26.12 -17.56
N VAL A 13 -11.74 25.09 -17.30
CA VAL A 13 -13.16 25.06 -17.69
C VAL A 13 -14.10 25.36 -16.51
N GLY A 14 -13.65 25.19 -15.28
CA GLY A 14 -14.48 25.39 -14.09
C GLY A 14 -13.73 26.05 -12.92
N PRO A 15 -14.32 26.02 -11.71
CA PRO A 15 -13.64 26.44 -10.50
C PRO A 15 -12.31 25.67 -10.35
N PRO A 16 -11.24 26.33 -9.90
CA PRO A 16 -9.96 25.67 -9.75
C PRO A 16 -10.08 24.52 -8.74
N VAL A 17 -9.42 23.41 -9.04
CA VAL A 17 -9.26 22.29 -8.11
C VAL A 17 -8.53 22.81 -6.87
N THR A 18 -9.10 22.55 -5.69
CA THR A 18 -8.53 22.99 -4.39
C THR A 18 -8.02 21.82 -3.54
N CYS A 19 -8.33 20.58 -3.92
CA CYS A 19 -7.91 19.36 -3.24
C CYS A 19 -8.02 18.17 -4.18
N VAL A 20 -7.13 17.19 -4.01
CA VAL A 20 -7.23 15.86 -4.65
C VAL A 20 -7.54 14.82 -3.58
N VAL A 21 -8.58 14.01 -3.78
CA VAL A 21 -8.82 12.80 -2.97
C VAL A 21 -8.57 11.61 -3.89
N ALA A 22 -7.63 10.76 -3.54
CA ALA A 22 -7.19 9.66 -4.39
C ALA A 22 -7.03 8.37 -3.60
N ASP A 23 -7.15 7.23 -4.28
CA ASP A 23 -6.80 5.95 -3.69
C ASP A 23 -5.30 5.95 -3.31
N ASN A 24 -4.97 5.43 -2.12
CA ASN A 24 -3.62 5.42 -1.57
C ASN A 24 -2.62 4.59 -2.41
N VAL A 25 -3.08 3.60 -3.19
CA VAL A 25 -2.24 2.85 -4.13
C VAL A 25 -1.84 3.72 -5.33
N MET A 26 -2.64 4.74 -5.65
CA MET A 26 -2.41 5.67 -6.76
C MET A 26 -1.45 6.79 -6.35
N SER A 27 -0.25 6.43 -5.88
CA SER A 27 0.75 7.35 -5.31
C SER A 27 1.14 8.51 -6.24
N PHE A 28 1.06 8.31 -7.56
CA PHE A 28 1.29 9.37 -8.56
C PHE A 28 0.33 10.57 -8.43
N SER A 29 -0.79 10.40 -7.72
CA SER A 29 -1.73 11.49 -7.40
C SER A 29 -1.10 12.54 -6.47
N VAL A 30 -0.17 12.15 -5.61
CA VAL A 30 0.56 13.06 -4.72
C VAL A 30 1.38 14.05 -5.55
N ASP A 31 2.15 13.55 -6.52
CA ASP A 31 2.95 14.40 -7.41
C ASP A 31 2.07 15.31 -8.29
N ALA A 32 0.93 14.79 -8.75
CA ALA A 32 -0.01 15.56 -9.57
C ALA A 32 -0.66 16.71 -8.77
N ALA A 33 -1.04 16.46 -7.52
CA ALA A 33 -1.58 17.48 -6.62
C ALA A 33 -0.53 18.53 -6.22
N ALA A 34 0.71 18.08 -5.95
CA ALA A 34 1.82 18.96 -5.59
C ALA A 34 2.17 19.95 -6.72
N GLU A 35 2.08 19.52 -7.99
CA GLU A 35 2.35 20.37 -9.15
C GLU A 35 1.38 21.55 -9.26
N ILE A 36 0.11 21.36 -8.90
CA ILE A 36 -0.89 22.43 -8.84
C ILE A 36 -1.00 23.06 -7.45
N ARG A 37 -0.11 22.69 -6.51
CA ARG A 37 0.01 23.20 -5.14
C ARG A 37 -1.26 23.07 -4.30
N VAL A 38 -1.94 21.94 -4.40
CA VAL A 38 -3.13 21.63 -3.60
C VAL A 38 -2.88 20.45 -2.65
N PRO A 39 -3.59 20.37 -1.51
CA PRO A 39 -3.56 19.18 -0.66
C PRO A 39 -4.00 17.92 -1.41
N CYS A 40 -3.39 16.79 -1.03
CA CYS A 40 -3.78 15.47 -1.48
C CYS A 40 -4.14 14.60 -0.27
N VAL A 41 -5.36 14.06 -0.26
CA VAL A 41 -5.84 13.12 0.75
C VAL A 41 -5.88 11.73 0.14
N LEU A 42 -5.15 10.81 0.77
CA LEU A 42 -5.06 9.43 0.32
C LEU A 42 -6.08 8.56 1.06
N PHE A 43 -6.91 7.86 0.30
CA PHE A 43 -7.93 6.97 0.80
C PHE A 43 -7.47 5.52 0.69
N TRP A 44 -7.40 4.83 1.83
CA TRP A 44 -7.16 3.39 1.85
C TRP A 44 -8.50 2.66 1.73
N THR A 45 -8.70 1.96 0.62
CA THR A 45 -9.97 1.30 0.29
C THR A 45 -10.21 0.00 1.06
N ALA A 46 -9.18 -0.61 1.63
CA ALA A 46 -9.28 -1.85 2.39
C ALA A 46 -9.36 -1.61 3.92
N SER A 47 -9.29 -2.68 4.71
CA SER A 47 -9.33 -2.59 6.17
C SER A 47 -8.05 -1.99 6.77
N ALA A 48 -8.16 -1.47 7.99
CA ALA A 48 -7.00 -0.96 8.76
C ALA A 48 -5.96 -2.07 9.01
N CYS A 49 -6.38 -3.30 9.29
CA CYS A 49 -5.42 -4.42 9.45
C CYS A 49 -4.72 -4.75 8.12
N GLY A 50 -5.42 -4.66 6.99
CA GLY A 50 -4.80 -4.77 5.66
C GLY A 50 -3.74 -3.69 5.44
N TYR A 51 -4.04 -2.43 5.79
CA TYR A 51 -3.09 -1.33 5.70
C TYR A 51 -1.81 -1.60 6.51
N ILE A 52 -1.96 -1.99 7.78
CA ILE A 52 -0.81 -2.30 8.63
C ILE A 52 -0.05 -3.54 8.12
N GLY A 53 -0.74 -4.51 7.51
CA GLY A 53 -0.12 -5.63 6.81
C GLY A 53 0.86 -5.19 5.72
N TYR A 54 0.46 -4.27 4.84
CA TYR A 54 1.36 -3.68 3.83
C TYR A 54 2.51 -2.87 4.45
N ARG A 55 2.24 -2.14 5.54
CA ARG A 55 3.27 -1.37 6.26
C ARG A 55 4.37 -2.24 6.87
N ASN A 56 4.09 -3.54 7.07
CA ASN A 56 5.04 -4.52 7.60
C ASN A 56 5.90 -5.20 6.52
N PHE A 57 5.75 -4.89 5.23
CA PHE A 57 6.53 -5.54 4.16
C PHE A 57 8.04 -5.37 4.36
N ARG A 58 8.50 -4.18 4.75
CA ARG A 58 9.93 -3.97 5.03
C ARG A 58 10.43 -4.77 6.21
N PHE A 59 9.63 -4.88 7.26
CA PHE A 59 9.95 -5.71 8.42
C PHE A 59 10.09 -7.17 8.01
N LEU A 60 9.11 -7.72 7.26
CA LEU A 60 9.14 -9.10 6.77
C LEU A 60 10.37 -9.40 5.90
N MET A 61 10.80 -8.43 5.09
CA MET A 61 12.03 -8.55 4.29
C MET A 61 13.30 -8.48 5.14
N GLN A 62 13.35 -7.58 6.12
CA GLN A 62 14.50 -7.42 7.02
C GLN A 62 14.71 -8.65 7.90
N GLU A 63 13.63 -9.30 8.35
CA GLU A 63 13.67 -10.55 9.10
C GLU A 63 13.93 -11.78 8.22
N GLY A 64 14.04 -11.61 6.90
CA GLY A 64 14.26 -12.71 5.96
C GLY A 64 13.10 -13.72 5.87
N ILE A 65 11.90 -13.31 6.30
CA ILE A 65 10.67 -14.10 6.22
C ILE A 65 10.14 -14.09 4.77
N ALA A 66 10.32 -12.96 4.09
CA ALA A 66 9.91 -12.70 2.71
C ALA A 66 11.05 -12.04 1.89
N PRO A 67 11.07 -12.15 0.55
CA PRO A 67 10.17 -12.96 -0.27
C PRO A 67 10.37 -14.46 -0.04
N LEU A 68 9.50 -15.28 -0.61
CA LEU A 68 9.67 -16.73 -0.56
C LEU A 68 10.94 -17.14 -1.32
N LYS A 69 11.63 -18.16 -0.81
CA LYS A 69 12.85 -18.72 -1.39
C LYS A 69 12.52 -19.76 -2.46
N ASP A 70 11.40 -20.46 -2.32
CA ASP A 70 10.96 -21.51 -3.23
C ASP A 70 9.44 -21.62 -3.27
N GLU A 71 8.89 -22.15 -4.36
CA GLU A 71 7.45 -22.37 -4.51
C GLU A 71 6.90 -23.42 -3.54
N ALA A 72 7.73 -24.35 -3.05
CA ALA A 72 7.28 -25.35 -2.08
C ALA A 72 6.89 -24.72 -0.74
N GLN A 73 7.41 -23.52 -0.41
CA GLN A 73 6.98 -22.73 0.75
C GLN A 73 5.49 -22.35 0.72
N LEU A 74 4.84 -22.40 -0.44
CA LEU A 74 3.39 -22.18 -0.55
C LEU A 74 2.56 -23.35 0.00
N SER A 75 3.13 -24.56 0.07
CA SER A 75 2.41 -25.79 0.44
C SER A 75 3.02 -26.58 1.59
N ASN A 76 4.29 -26.35 1.94
CA ASN A 76 5.02 -27.09 2.97
C ASN A 76 4.77 -26.61 4.42
N GLY A 77 3.81 -25.70 4.61
CA GLY A 77 3.50 -25.11 5.92
C GLY A 77 4.33 -23.89 6.30
N TYR A 78 5.28 -23.43 5.47
CA TYR A 78 6.07 -22.23 5.76
C TYR A 78 5.21 -20.98 5.98
N LEU A 79 4.07 -20.86 5.30
CA LEU A 79 3.13 -19.75 5.50
C LEU A 79 2.48 -19.73 6.91
N ASP A 80 2.59 -20.80 7.69
CA ASP A 80 2.18 -20.84 9.10
C ASP A 80 3.22 -20.26 10.07
N THR A 81 4.37 -19.80 9.56
CA THR A 81 5.41 -19.15 10.36
C THR A 81 4.81 -17.98 11.15
N PRO A 82 4.87 -17.99 12.49
CA PRO A 82 4.37 -16.91 13.32
C PRO A 82 5.15 -15.61 13.08
N VAL A 83 4.43 -14.49 12.98
CA VAL A 83 5.01 -13.15 12.80
C VAL A 83 4.62 -12.26 13.99
N ALA A 84 4.94 -12.73 15.19
CA ALA A 84 4.49 -12.10 16.43
C ALA A 84 5.07 -10.70 16.68
N GLN A 85 6.18 -10.37 16.02
CA GLN A 85 6.91 -9.12 16.20
C GLN A 85 6.48 -8.00 15.22
N ALA A 86 5.56 -8.28 14.29
CA ALA A 86 5.09 -7.29 13.32
C ALA A 86 4.46 -6.07 14.02
N PRO A 87 5.05 -4.86 13.91
CA PRO A 87 4.51 -3.66 14.55
C PRO A 87 3.04 -3.41 14.19
N GLY A 88 2.22 -3.17 15.22
CA GLY A 88 0.79 -2.85 15.08
C GLY A 88 -0.11 -4.02 14.72
N MET A 89 0.41 -5.25 14.70
CA MET A 89 -0.35 -6.46 14.39
C MET A 89 -0.54 -7.36 15.62
N SER A 90 -1.52 -8.27 15.55
CA SER A 90 -1.71 -9.28 16.60
C SER A 90 -0.52 -10.23 16.66
N ARG A 91 -0.12 -10.61 17.89
CA ARG A 91 0.93 -11.62 18.11
C ARG A 91 0.60 -13.01 17.54
N HIS A 92 -0.67 -13.25 17.21
CA HIS A 92 -1.17 -14.51 16.67
C HIS A 92 -1.14 -14.56 15.13
N MET A 93 -0.64 -13.51 14.47
CA MET A 93 -0.50 -13.47 13.02
C MET A 93 0.53 -14.47 12.52
N ARG A 94 0.24 -15.07 11.37
CA ARG A 94 1.15 -15.90 10.59
C ARG A 94 1.46 -15.23 9.27
N LEU A 95 2.49 -15.69 8.55
CA LEU A 95 2.85 -15.15 7.24
C LEU A 95 1.67 -15.15 6.26
N ARG A 96 0.85 -16.21 6.24
CA ARG A 96 -0.38 -16.31 5.40
C ARG A 96 -1.42 -15.21 5.67
N ASP A 97 -1.37 -14.58 6.83
CA ASP A 97 -2.36 -13.58 7.24
C ASP A 97 -1.95 -12.15 6.74
N PHE A 98 -0.76 -12.00 6.13
CA PHE A 98 -0.31 -10.76 5.47
C PHE A 98 -0.71 -10.72 3.98
N PRO A 99 -0.75 -9.53 3.35
CA PRO A 99 -1.07 -9.43 1.93
C PRO A 99 -0.11 -10.25 1.06
N SER A 100 -0.65 -11.12 0.20
CA SER A 100 0.10 -12.11 -0.58
C SER A 100 1.17 -11.54 -1.52
N PHE A 101 1.09 -10.26 -1.87
CA PHE A 101 2.12 -9.55 -2.64
C PHE A 101 3.50 -9.54 -1.97
N ILE A 102 3.61 -9.87 -0.68
CA ILE A 102 4.91 -10.02 -0.01
C ILE A 102 5.58 -11.38 -0.31
N CYS A 103 4.81 -12.34 -0.81
CA CYS A 103 5.27 -13.69 -1.11
C CYS A 103 5.77 -13.86 -2.55
N THR A 104 5.62 -12.83 -3.39
CA THR A 104 6.14 -12.75 -4.76
C THR A 104 7.50 -12.07 -4.78
#